data_AF-A0A654M079-F1
#
_entry.id   AF-A0A654M079-F1
#
_cell.length_a   1.000
_cell.length_b   1.000
_cell.length_c   1.000
_cell.angle_alpha   90.00
_cell.angle_beta   90.00
_cell.angle_gamma   90.00
#
_symmetry.space_group_name_H-M   'P 1'
#
loop_
_entity.id
_entity.type
_entity.pdbx_description
1 polymer ?
#
loop_
_entity_poly.entity_id
_entity_poly.type
_entity_poly.pdbx_seq_one_letter_code
_entity_poly.pdbx_strand_id
1 'polypeptide(L)'
;MSELKDVIIKDSNKQFRLRITGFLRAIGVSQIIGTKEYLEIEFIGGELSVRVLYPRNLGDLNKQVNTELLTETNLMPNEIDNIRYYIDEHIEEIENTLKEIKNIKNN
;
A
#
# COMPACT_ATOMS: atom_id res chain seq x y z
N MET A 1 25.15 1.24 10.57
CA MET A 1 23.81 0.62 10.83
C MET A 1 22.81 1.77 10.86
N SER A 2 21.74 1.88 10.08
CA SER A 2 21.06 0.97 9.15
C SER A 2 20.07 1.82 8.30
N GLU A 3 20.44 2.27 7.11
CA GLU A 3 19.58 3.18 6.29
C GLU A 3 18.70 2.45 5.25
N LEU A 4 18.70 1.11 5.26
CA LEU A 4 17.92 0.27 4.36
C LEU A 4 16.72 -0.44 5.02
N LYS A 5 16.44 -0.21 6.31
CA LYS A 5 15.45 -1.00 7.07
C LYS A 5 14.02 -0.48 7.04
N ASP A 6 13.79 0.78 6.66
CA ASP A 6 12.45 1.34 6.74
C ASP A 6 11.61 0.92 5.54
N VAL A 7 10.69 0.00 5.75
CA VAL A 7 9.67 -0.45 4.77
C VAL A 7 8.82 0.73 4.31
N ILE A 8 8.57 1.70 5.19
CA ILE A 8 7.78 2.89 4.90
C ILE A 8 8.67 4.13 4.83
N ILE A 9 8.54 4.89 3.74
CA ILE A 9 9.12 6.22 3.57
C ILE A 9 7.99 7.24 3.76
N LYS A 10 8.14 8.15 4.72
CA LYS A 10 7.17 9.23 4.92
C LYS A 10 7.48 10.38 3.95
N ASP A 11 6.61 10.56 2.96
CA ASP A 11 6.77 11.61 1.96
C ASP A 11 6.30 12.98 2.51
N SER A 12 5.25 13.00 3.33
CA SER A 12 4.82 14.18 4.09
C SER A 12 3.98 13.78 5.30
N ASN A 13 3.54 14.75 6.11
CA ASN A 13 2.61 14.51 7.23
C ASN A 13 1.24 13.92 6.80
N LYS A 14 0.97 13.81 5.49
CA LYS A 14 -0.31 13.34 4.94
C LYS A 14 -0.20 12.03 4.15
N GLN A 15 1.01 11.61 3.79
CA GLN A 15 1.24 10.45 2.94
C GLN A 15 2.56 9.75 3.24
N PHE A 16 2.57 8.45 2.99
CA PHE A 16 3.72 7.60 3.09
C PHE A 16 3.77 6.65 1.89
N ARG A 17 4.92 6.03 1.68
CA ARG A 17 5.17 5.12 0.57
C ARG A 17 5.74 3.82 1.09
N LEU A 18 5.21 2.69 0.65
CA LEU A 18 5.84 1.41 0.91
C LEU A 18 6.97 1.17 -0.09
N ARG A 19 8.13 0.73 0.41
CA ARG A 19 9.27 0.35 -0.41
C ARG A 19 9.00 -0.97 -1.12
N ILE A 20 8.47 -0.88 -2.33
CA ILE A 20 8.19 -2.06 -3.14
C ILE A 20 9.48 -2.82 -3.52
N THR A 21 9.34 -4.14 -3.59
CA THR A 21 10.40 -5.08 -3.96
C THR A 21 10.52 -5.24 -5.48
N GLY A 22 11.58 -5.93 -5.92
CA GLY A 22 11.73 -6.30 -7.34
C GLY A 22 10.60 -7.20 -7.87
N PHE A 23 10.02 -8.04 -7.02
CA PHE A 23 8.91 -8.92 -7.45
C PHE A 23 7.64 -8.13 -7.75
N LEU A 24 7.32 -7.11 -6.95
CA LEU A 24 6.17 -6.22 -7.22
C LEU A 24 6.37 -5.43 -8.50
N ARG A 25 7.60 -4.96 -8.74
CA ARG A 25 7.95 -4.29 -10.01
C ARG A 25 7.80 -5.23 -11.21
N ALA A 26 8.13 -6.51 -11.05
CA ALA A 26 8.02 -7.49 -12.13
C ALA A 26 6.58 -7.76 -12.57
N ILE A 27 5.61 -7.59 -11.67
CA ILE A 27 4.16 -7.68 -11.97
C ILE A 27 3.53 -6.32 -12.28
N GLY A 28 4.35 -5.31 -12.57
CA GLY A 28 3.88 -4.01 -13.04
C GLY A 28 3.54 -2.99 -11.96
N VAL A 29 3.77 -3.25 -10.67
CA VAL A 29 3.57 -2.23 -9.62
C VAL A 29 4.73 -1.22 -9.64
N SER A 30 4.40 0.05 -9.78
CA SER A 30 5.34 1.17 -9.77
C SER A 30 5.58 1.72 -8.36
N GLN A 31 4.50 1.89 -7.59
CA GLN A 31 4.55 2.36 -6.20
C GLN A 31 3.28 1.98 -5.44
N ILE A 32 3.40 1.91 -4.11
CA ILE A 32 2.26 1.81 -3.19
C ILE A 32 2.33 3.00 -2.24
N ILE A 33 1.32 3.86 -2.31
CA ILE A 33 1.21 5.09 -1.53
C ILE A 33 0.09 4.93 -0.51
N GLY A 34 0.34 5.26 0.75
CA GLY A 34 -0.68 5.34 1.79
C GLY A 34 -0.97 6.78 2.17
N THR A 35 -2.24 7.08 2.39
CA THR A 35 -2.72 8.35 2.96
C THR A 35 -3.37 8.09 4.31
N LYS A 36 -4.09 9.06 4.87
CA LYS A 36 -4.92 8.81 6.07
C LYS A 36 -6.21 8.01 5.76
N GLU A 37 -6.61 7.90 4.48
CA GLU A 37 -7.91 7.37 4.05
C GLU A 37 -7.81 6.10 3.19
N TYR A 38 -6.73 5.93 2.43
CA TYR A 38 -6.56 4.82 1.49
C TYR A 38 -5.11 4.43 1.25
N LEU A 39 -4.92 3.22 0.71
CA LEU A 39 -3.75 2.83 -0.09
C LEU A 39 -4.03 3.04 -1.58
N GLU A 40 -3.03 3.45 -2.34
CA GLU A 40 -3.06 3.60 -3.79
C GLU A 40 -1.92 2.78 -4.38
N ILE A 41 -2.28 1.82 -5.23
CA ILE A 41 -1.35 0.93 -5.92
C ILE A 41 -1.26 1.43 -7.35
N GLU A 42 -0.13 2.05 -7.69
CA GLU A 42 0.10 2.55 -9.04
C GLU A 42 0.85 1.54 -9.88
N PHE A 43 0.47 1.45 -11.15
CA PHE A 43 1.08 0.55 -12.12
C PHE A 43 2.03 1.29 -13.07
N ILE A 44 3.01 0.56 -13.60
CA ILE A 44 3.94 1.06 -14.62
C ILE A 44 3.13 1.51 -15.84
N GLY A 45 3.46 2.69 -16.36
CA GLY A 45 2.71 3.34 -17.44
C GLY A 45 1.79 4.46 -16.95
N GLY A 46 1.49 4.54 -15.64
CA GLY A 46 0.84 5.69 -15.01
C GLY A 46 -0.64 5.92 -15.34
N GLU A 47 -1.21 5.15 -16.27
CA GLU A 47 -2.62 5.26 -16.68
C GLU A 47 -3.59 4.56 -15.72
N LEU A 48 -3.09 3.65 -14.87
CA LEU A 48 -3.89 2.87 -13.93
C LEU A 48 -3.33 2.96 -12.51
N SER A 49 -4.23 3.30 -11.58
CA SER A 49 -4.00 3.27 -10.14
C SER A 49 -5.21 2.68 -9.43
N VAL A 50 -5.01 1.78 -8.48
CA VAL A 50 -6.08 1.15 -7.69
C VAL A 50 -6.09 1.74 -6.30
N ARG A 51 -7.23 2.31 -5.89
CA ARG A 51 -7.41 2.90 -4.57
C ARG A 51 -8.18 1.95 -3.66
N VAL A 52 -7.57 1.62 -2.54
CA VAL A 52 -8.11 0.72 -1.51
C VAL A 52 -8.37 1.53 -0.26
N LEU A 53 -9.64 1.84 0.03
CA LEU A 53 -10.03 2.52 1.26
C LEU A 53 -9.68 1.65 2.47
N TYR A 54 -9.15 2.28 3.53
CA TYR A 54 -8.87 1.52 4.75
C TYR A 54 -10.17 0.99 5.37
N PRO A 55 -10.27 -0.33 5.63
CA PRO A 55 -11.38 -0.86 6.39
C PRO A 55 -11.34 -0.35 7.83
N ARG A 56 -12.48 -0.45 8.53
CA ARG A 56 -12.57 -0.08 9.95
C ARG A 56 -11.60 -0.90 10.80
N ASN A 57 -11.44 -2.18 10.48
CA ASN A 57 -10.44 -3.07 11.03
C ASN A 57 -9.37 -3.31 9.98
N LEU A 58 -8.13 -2.89 10.23
CA LEU A 58 -7.04 -3.09 9.28
C LEU A 58 -6.76 -4.56 8.98
N GLY A 59 -7.10 -5.50 9.87
CA GLY A 59 -7.03 -6.93 9.56
C GLY A 59 -7.84 -7.36 8.33
N ASP A 60 -8.82 -6.56 7.88
CA ASP A 60 -9.59 -6.81 6.66
C ASP A 60 -8.98 -6.17 5.40
N LEU A 61 -7.84 -5.47 5.50
CA LEU A 61 -7.24 -4.72 4.40
C LEU A 61 -6.86 -5.65 3.24
N ASN A 62 -6.34 -6.83 3.54
CA ASN A 62 -6.01 -7.86 2.55
C ASN A 62 -7.21 -8.21 1.65
N LYS A 63 -8.40 -8.34 2.26
CA LYS A 63 -9.64 -8.61 1.53
C LYS A 63 -10.08 -7.43 0.67
N GLN A 64 -9.91 -6.20 1.17
CA GLN A 64 -10.22 -4.99 0.38
C GLN A 64 -9.28 -4.86 -0.81
N VAL A 65 -7.97 -5.05 -0.61
CA VAL A 65 -6.98 -5.08 -1.70
C VAL A 65 -7.37 -6.09 -2.77
N ASN A 66 -7.73 -7.31 -2.37
CA ASN A 66 -8.18 -8.34 -3.32
C ASN A 66 -9.39 -7.87 -4.15
N THR A 67 -10.38 -7.26 -3.48
CA THR A 67 -11.63 -6.84 -4.11
C THR A 67 -11.38 -5.75 -5.14
N GLU A 68 -10.62 -4.72 -4.77
CA GLU A 68 -10.32 -3.61 -5.67
C GLU A 68 -9.42 -4.04 -6.84
N LEU A 69 -8.41 -4.88 -6.60
CA LEU A 69 -7.55 -5.40 -7.68
C LEU A 69 -8.32 -6.25 -8.70
N LEU A 70 -9.24 -7.11 -8.24
CA LEU A 70 -10.10 -7.90 -9.14
C LEU A 70 -11.08 -7.03 -9.93
N THR A 71 -11.45 -5.86 -9.40
CA THR A 71 -12.43 -4.95 -10.01
C THR A 71 -11.77 -4.03 -11.03
N GLU A 72 -10.60 -3.48 -10.69
CA GLU A 72 -9.95 -2.39 -11.43
C GLU A 72 -8.83 -2.87 -12.35
N THR A 73 -8.42 -4.14 -12.28
CA THR A 73 -7.27 -4.66 -13.03
C THR A 73 -7.58 -5.97 -13.75
N ASN A 74 -6.78 -6.29 -14.77
CA ASN A 74 -6.77 -7.60 -15.41
C ASN A 74 -5.60 -8.48 -14.92
N LEU A 75 -5.12 -8.25 -13.70
CA LEU A 75 -4.04 -9.05 -13.11
C LEU A 75 -4.48 -10.51 -12.97
N MET A 76 -3.52 -11.41 -13.17
CA MET A 76 -3.71 -12.82 -12.89
C MET A 76 -3.83 -13.06 -11.38
N PRO A 77 -4.55 -14.10 -10.92
CA PRO A 77 -4.75 -14.38 -9.50
C PRO A 77 -3.46 -14.44 -8.67
N ASN A 78 -2.40 -15.02 -9.23
CA ASN A 78 -1.09 -15.09 -8.57
C ASN A 78 -0.41 -13.71 -8.41
N GLU A 79 -0.63 -12.78 -9.35
CA GLU A 79 -0.12 -11.41 -9.24
C GLU A 79 -0.87 -10.64 -8.16
N ILE A 80 -2.18 -10.83 -8.08
CA ILE A 80 -3.01 -10.28 -7.00
C ILE A 80 -2.57 -10.86 -5.64
N ASP A 81 -2.34 -12.16 -5.55
CA ASP A 81 -1.86 -12.81 -4.32
C ASP A 81 -0.50 -12.28 -3.87
N ASN A 82 0.41 -12.00 -4.81
CA ASN A 82 1.71 -11.39 -4.49
C ASN A 82 1.56 -9.98 -3.90
N ILE A 83 0.67 -9.15 -4.44
CA ILE A 83 0.39 -7.80 -3.89
C ILE A 83 -0.25 -7.91 -2.51
N ARG A 84 -1.24 -8.79 -2.36
CA ARG A 84 -1.94 -9.03 -1.10
C ARG A 84 -0.98 -9.49 -0.01
N TYR A 85 -0.16 -10.49 -0.32
CA TYR A 85 0.84 -11.03 0.60
C TYR A 85 1.80 -9.93 1.06
N TYR A 86 2.31 -9.12 0.15
CA TYR A 86 3.20 -8.01 0.49
C TYR A 86 2.56 -6.98 1.43
N ILE A 87 1.30 -6.60 1.18
CA ILE A 87 0.59 -5.63 2.03
C ILE A 87 0.30 -6.25 3.41
N ASP A 88 -0.03 -7.53 3.45
CA ASP A 88 -0.30 -8.27 4.69
C ASP A 88 0.95 -8.36 5.59
N GLU A 89 2.11 -8.66 5.00
CA GLU A 89 3.39 -8.71 5.70
C GLU A 89 3.78 -7.37 6.34
N HIS A 90 3.23 -6.25 5.85
CA HIS A 90 3.58 -4.90 6.29
C HIS A 90 2.41 -4.16 6.96
N ILE A 91 1.41 -4.91 7.41
CA ILE A 91 0.19 -4.32 7.96
C ILE A 91 0.41 -3.58 9.28
N GLU A 92 1.35 -4.06 10.10
CA GLU A 92 1.71 -3.43 11.36
C GLU A 92 2.39 -2.08 11.13
N GLU A 93 3.31 -2.00 10.17
CA GLU A 93 3.99 -0.76 9.79
C GLU A 93 2.99 0.25 9.19
N ILE A 94 2.05 -0.22 8.37
CA ILE A 94 0.94 0.60 7.85
C ILE A 94 0.11 1.15 9.02
N GLU A 95 -0.31 0.30 9.95
CA GLU A 95 -1.15 0.71 11.08
C GLU A 95 -0.43 1.75 11.96
N ASN A 96 0.83 1.51 12.29
CA ASN A 96 1.64 2.41 13.10
C ASN A 96 1.80 3.76 12.41
N THR A 97 2.09 3.76 11.11
CA THR A 97 2.21 5.01 10.32
C THR A 97 0.89 5.77 10.26
N LEU A 98 -0.25 5.07 10.10
CA LEU A 98 -1.57 5.70 10.10
C LEU A 98 -1.92 6.34 11.44
N LYS A 99 -1.57 5.69 12.56
CA LYS A 99 -1.76 6.26 13.90
C LYS A 99 -0.97 7.55 14.06
N GLU A 100 0.29 7.57 13.61
CA GLU A 100 1.12 8.77 13.64
C GLU A 100 0.53 9.89 12.77
N ILE A 101 0.16 9.61 11.51
CA ILE A 101 -0.47 10.59 10.61
C ILE A 101 -1.76 11.17 11.21
N LYS A 102 -2.60 10.33 11.81
CA LYS A 102 -3.86 10.77 12.46
C LYS A 102 -3.62 11.60 13.73
N ASN A 103 -2.50 11.39 14.41
CA ASN A 103 -2.11 12.13 15.61
C ASN A 103 -1.47 13.49 15.30
N ILE A 104 -1.12 13.78 14.04
CA ILE A 104 -0.72 15.12 13.59
C ILE A 104 -1.98 15.99 13.52
N LYS A 105 -2.48 16.42 14.67
CA LYS A 105 -3.48 17.50 14.76
C LYS A 105 -2.80 18.81 14.35
N ASN A 106 -3.43 19.50 13.39
CA ASN A 106 -3.19 20.88 12.95
C ASN A 106 -2.29 21.69 13.90
N ASN A 107 -1.02 21.83 13.54
CA ASN A 107 -0.24 23.01 13.89
C ASN A 107 -0.46 24.06 12.79
#